data_AF-A0A177F9G5-F1
#
_entry.id   AF-A0A177F9G5-F1
#
_cell.length_a   1.000
_cell.length_b   1.000
_cell.length_c   1.000
_cell.angle_alpha   90.00
_cell.angle_beta   90.00
_cell.angle_gamma   90.00
#
_symmetry.space_group_name_H-M   'P 1'
#
loop_
_entity.id
_entity.type
_entity.pdbx_description
1 polymer ?
#
loop_
_entity_poly.entity_id
_entity_poly.type
_entity_poly.pdbx_seq_one_letter_code
_entity_poly.pdbx_strand_id
1 'polypeptide(L)'
;MGDTLSIAQKPFARKTSEWQGKDTKSLASIIAEVKPHVLIGTSTVPGAFNRDAVQEMVKHVERPMIFPLSNPTRLHEAKPEDLIRWTDGRALVATGSPFPPVKHNGREIEVAECNNSVCFPGIGLGGVLCRTKLVTDKMLVAAVTALAKEAPAMQDPEKALVPGVEQARPVSVKIAMAVIRCAVEDGLAEAADIPVDSDEELQEWVEAQMWDPVYRPYVRP
;
A
#
# COMPACT_ATOMS: atom_id res chain seq x y z
N MET A 1 -6.98 4.56 30.05
CA MET A 1 -5.84 3.78 29.52
C MET A 1 -4.59 4.65 29.28
N GLY A 2 -4.41 5.78 29.98
CA GLY A 2 -3.32 6.74 29.66
C GLY A 2 -1.90 6.23 29.98
N ASP A 3 -1.75 5.30 30.93
CA ASP A 3 -0.44 5.01 31.52
C ASP A 3 0.30 3.79 30.93
N THR A 4 -0.26 3.13 29.91
CA THR A 4 0.31 1.90 29.31
C THR A 4 0.59 1.98 27.80
N LEU A 5 0.43 3.16 27.18
CA LEU A 5 0.69 3.33 25.75
C LEU A 5 2.18 3.30 25.42
N SER A 6 2.54 2.57 24.37
CA SER A 6 3.90 2.59 23.82
C SER A 6 4.23 3.95 23.19
N ILE A 7 5.53 4.25 23.00
CA ILE A 7 5.99 5.48 22.34
C ILE A 7 5.34 5.64 20.96
N ALA A 8 5.19 4.54 20.21
CA ALA A 8 4.58 4.53 18.88
C ALA A 8 3.07 4.80 18.90
N GLN A 9 2.37 4.50 20.00
CA GLN A 9 0.92 4.70 20.13
C GLN A 9 0.54 6.12 20.58
N LYS A 10 1.41 6.76 21.37
CA LYS A 10 1.13 8.08 21.97
C LYS A 10 0.70 9.16 20.96
N PRO A 11 1.32 9.29 19.77
CA PRO A 11 0.91 10.30 18.79
C PRO A 11 -0.53 10.13 18.27
N PHE A 12 -1.09 8.92 18.33
CA PHE A 12 -2.43 8.60 17.84
C PHE A 12 -3.51 8.66 18.93
N ALA A 13 -3.12 8.86 20.20
CA ALA A 13 -4.04 8.85 21.31
C ALA A 13 -4.91 10.12 21.35
N ARG A 14 -6.23 9.94 21.54
CA ARG A 14 -7.19 11.04 21.77
C ARG A 14 -7.41 11.26 23.27
N LYS A 15 -7.87 12.46 23.64
CA LYS A 15 -8.20 12.76 25.04
C LYS A 15 -9.39 11.92 25.49
N THR A 16 -9.30 11.31 26.68
CA THR A 16 -10.39 10.50 27.26
C THR A 16 -11.72 11.27 27.32
N SER A 17 -11.67 12.59 27.57
CA SER A 17 -12.86 13.44 27.62
C SER A 17 -13.64 13.50 26.31
N GLU A 18 -12.99 13.31 25.16
CA GLU A 18 -13.67 13.25 23.84
C GLU A 18 -14.50 11.98 23.67
N TRP A 19 -14.24 10.96 24.50
CA TRP A 19 -14.81 9.62 24.42
C TRP A 19 -15.63 9.24 25.66
N GLN A 20 -15.94 10.19 26.54
CA GLN A 20 -16.74 9.94 27.73
C GLN A 20 -18.16 9.52 27.35
N GLY A 21 -18.61 8.38 27.89
CA GLY A 21 -19.94 7.83 27.60
C GLY A 21 -20.07 7.16 26.23
N LYS A 22 -19.01 7.13 25.41
CA LYS A 22 -18.99 6.46 24.11
C LYS A 22 -18.45 5.03 24.25
N ASP A 23 -19.00 4.11 23.47
CA ASP A 23 -18.51 2.73 23.42
C ASP A 23 -17.23 2.65 22.58
N THR A 24 -16.12 2.38 23.25
CA THR A 24 -14.78 2.25 22.67
C THR A 24 -14.38 0.81 22.41
N LYS A 25 -15.27 -0.17 22.65
CA LYS A 25 -15.00 -1.59 22.44
C LYS A 25 -15.61 -2.12 21.13
N SER A 26 -16.68 -1.48 20.65
CA SER A 26 -17.28 -1.82 19.36
C SER A 26 -16.68 -0.99 18.23
N LEU A 27 -16.17 -1.66 17.20
CA LEU A 27 -15.67 -1.00 16.00
C LEU A 27 -16.79 -0.21 15.30
N ALA A 28 -18.02 -0.72 15.26
CA ALA A 28 -19.15 0.00 14.69
C ALA A 28 -19.46 1.30 15.45
N SER A 29 -19.41 1.27 16.79
CA SER A 29 -19.59 2.47 17.63
C SER A 29 -18.48 3.50 17.38
N ILE A 30 -17.24 3.04 17.23
CA ILE A 30 -16.09 3.91 16.90
C ILE A 30 -16.27 4.53 15.50
N ILE A 31 -16.71 3.75 14.51
CA ILE A 31 -16.96 4.23 13.15
C ILE A 31 -18.10 5.25 13.13
N ALA A 32 -19.18 5.04 13.87
CA ALA A 32 -20.30 5.98 13.95
C ALA A 32 -19.85 7.35 14.49
N GLU A 33 -18.90 7.36 15.42
CA GLU A 33 -18.34 8.58 16.01
C GLU A 33 -17.32 9.25 15.08
N VAL A 34 -16.33 8.49 14.58
CA VAL A 34 -15.20 9.02 13.81
C VAL A 34 -15.57 9.32 12.36
N LYS A 35 -16.50 8.55 11.80
CA LYS A 35 -16.93 8.58 10.38
C LYS A 35 -15.74 8.50 9.41
N PRO A 36 -14.89 7.45 9.52
CA PRO A 36 -13.70 7.33 8.69
C PRO A 36 -14.06 7.06 7.22
N HIS A 37 -13.28 7.66 6.31
CA HIS A 37 -13.34 7.37 4.87
C HIS A 37 -12.53 6.11 4.51
N VAL A 38 -11.54 5.79 5.34
CA VAL A 38 -10.61 4.68 5.14
C VAL A 38 -10.57 3.84 6.40
N LEU A 39 -10.73 2.52 6.26
CA LEU A 39 -10.63 1.54 7.34
C LEU A 39 -9.51 0.55 7.02
N ILE A 40 -8.48 0.49 7.86
CA ILE A 40 -7.28 -0.34 7.66
C ILE A 40 -7.19 -1.39 8.75
N GLY A 41 -7.08 -2.66 8.35
CA GLY A 41 -7.01 -3.82 9.22
C GLY A 41 -5.61 -4.42 9.24
N THR A 42 -4.95 -4.34 10.39
CA THR A 42 -3.63 -4.93 10.64
C THR A 42 -3.60 -5.67 11.99
N SER A 43 -4.74 -6.27 12.35
CA SER A 43 -5.01 -6.83 13.68
C SER A 43 -4.71 -8.32 13.79
N THR A 44 -4.70 -9.03 12.66
CA THR A 44 -4.71 -10.50 12.57
C THR A 44 -5.91 -11.17 13.24
N VAL A 45 -7.01 -10.43 13.47
CA VAL A 45 -8.25 -10.94 14.07
C VAL A 45 -9.29 -11.17 12.96
N PRO A 46 -9.57 -12.43 12.59
CA PRO A 46 -10.56 -12.73 11.56
C PRO A 46 -11.95 -12.24 11.97
N GLY A 47 -12.68 -11.64 11.03
CA GLY A 47 -14.04 -11.16 11.27
C GLY A 47 -14.13 -9.86 12.09
N ALA A 48 -13.00 -9.21 12.40
CA ALA A 48 -13.01 -7.92 13.08
C ALA A 48 -13.75 -6.83 12.27
N PHE A 49 -13.69 -6.90 10.94
CA PHE A 49 -14.52 -6.08 10.06
C PHE A 49 -15.83 -6.83 9.80
N ASN A 50 -16.75 -6.73 10.74
CA ASN A 50 -18.06 -7.35 10.62
C ASN A 50 -19.05 -6.49 9.80
N ARG A 51 -20.21 -7.08 9.51
CA ARG A 51 -21.27 -6.41 8.74
C ARG A 51 -21.68 -5.07 9.36
N ASP A 52 -21.87 -5.00 10.68
CA ASP A 52 -22.33 -3.78 11.35
C ASP A 52 -21.32 -2.64 11.21
N ALA A 53 -20.03 -2.92 11.35
CA ALA A 53 -18.96 -1.94 11.16
C ALA A 53 -18.94 -1.40 9.73
N VAL A 54 -19.01 -2.29 8.73
CA VAL A 54 -18.97 -1.90 7.31
C VAL A 54 -20.26 -1.18 6.88
N GLN A 55 -21.41 -1.64 7.37
CA GLN A 55 -22.68 -0.98 7.12
C GLN A 55 -22.77 0.39 7.81
N GLU A 56 -22.11 0.57 8.96
CA GLU A 56 -22.01 1.89 9.58
C GLU A 56 -21.15 2.84 8.73
N MET A 57 -20.02 2.38 8.17
CA MET A 57 -19.20 3.21 7.27
C MET A 57 -20.01 3.75 6.09
N VAL A 58 -20.78 2.90 5.42
CA VAL A 58 -21.52 3.28 4.21
C VAL A 58 -22.70 4.21 4.46
N LYS A 59 -23.08 4.47 5.73
CA LYS A 59 -24.05 5.52 6.07
C LYS A 59 -23.46 6.93 5.90
N HIS A 60 -22.15 7.06 6.07
CA HIS A 60 -21.47 8.35 6.11
C HIS A 60 -20.58 8.60 4.89
N VAL A 61 -20.19 7.54 4.18
CA VAL A 61 -19.25 7.60 3.06
C VAL A 61 -19.83 6.84 1.87
N GLU A 62 -19.94 7.52 0.73
CA GLU A 62 -20.50 6.94 -0.50
C GLU A 62 -19.64 5.79 -1.04
N ARG A 63 -18.32 5.99 -1.06
CA ARG A 63 -17.32 5.06 -1.63
C ARG A 63 -16.18 4.80 -0.64
N PRO A 64 -16.40 4.02 0.44
CA PRO A 64 -15.38 3.82 1.48
C PRO A 64 -14.21 2.98 0.98
N MET A 65 -13.00 3.24 1.51
CA MET A 65 -11.83 2.40 1.30
C MET A 65 -11.67 1.44 2.48
N ILE A 66 -11.61 0.13 2.23
CA ILE A 66 -11.58 -0.88 3.28
C ILE A 66 -10.46 -1.89 2.98
N PHE A 67 -9.43 -1.90 3.82
CA PHE A 67 -8.20 -2.66 3.60
C PHE A 67 -7.97 -3.72 4.68
N PRO A 68 -8.48 -4.95 4.54
CA PRO A 68 -8.11 -6.05 5.42
C PRO A 68 -6.74 -6.60 4.99
N LEU A 69 -5.67 -6.16 5.64
CA LEU A 69 -4.28 -6.40 5.21
C LEU A 69 -3.60 -7.58 5.94
N SER A 70 -4.26 -8.18 6.92
CA SER A 70 -3.66 -9.22 7.76
C SER A 70 -3.38 -10.52 7.00
N ASN A 71 -2.13 -10.98 7.03
CA ASN A 71 -1.67 -12.19 6.33
C ASN A 71 -1.52 -13.41 7.26
N PRO A 72 -1.75 -14.65 6.79
CA PRO A 72 -2.25 -15.02 5.45
C PRO A 72 -3.78 -14.88 5.34
N THR A 73 -4.38 -15.25 4.21
CA THR A 73 -5.82 -15.16 3.88
C THR A 73 -6.79 -15.45 5.05
N ARG A 74 -6.51 -16.48 5.88
CA ARG A 74 -7.35 -16.86 7.03
C ARG A 74 -7.41 -15.82 8.17
N LEU A 75 -6.48 -14.85 8.18
CA LEU A 75 -6.34 -13.81 9.19
C LEU A 75 -6.89 -12.45 8.76
N HIS A 76 -7.43 -12.33 7.54
CA HIS A 76 -8.05 -11.10 7.06
C HIS A 76 -9.24 -10.71 7.94
N GLU A 77 -9.33 -9.41 8.24
CA GLU A 77 -10.41 -8.85 9.07
C GLU A 77 -11.80 -9.07 8.44
N ALA A 78 -11.88 -9.12 7.11
CA ALA A 78 -13.07 -9.50 6.33
C ALA A 78 -12.67 -10.10 4.98
N LYS A 79 -13.57 -10.87 4.37
CA LYS A 79 -13.42 -11.34 2.99
C LYS A 79 -13.86 -10.23 2.02
N PRO A 80 -13.17 -10.03 0.89
CA PRO A 80 -13.59 -9.06 -0.13
C PRO A 80 -15.04 -9.26 -0.61
N GLU A 81 -15.47 -10.51 -0.80
CA GLU A 81 -16.85 -10.83 -1.20
C GLU A 81 -17.89 -10.26 -0.23
N ASP A 82 -17.62 -10.36 1.07
CA ASP A 82 -18.51 -9.83 2.10
C ASP A 82 -18.53 -8.29 2.07
N LEU A 83 -17.35 -7.65 1.94
CA LEU A 83 -17.23 -6.19 1.86
C LEU A 83 -17.96 -5.62 0.64
N ILE A 84 -17.76 -6.22 -0.53
CA ILE A 84 -18.44 -5.83 -1.77
C ILE A 84 -19.95 -5.99 -1.61
N ARG A 85 -20.43 -7.12 -1.07
CA ARG A 85 -21.86 -7.33 -0.85
C ARG A 85 -22.46 -6.35 0.15
N TRP A 86 -21.80 -6.10 1.28
CA TRP A 86 -22.31 -5.19 2.33
C TRP A 86 -22.31 -3.73 1.92
N THR A 87 -21.46 -3.36 0.95
CA THR A 87 -21.37 -1.99 0.41
C THR A 87 -22.10 -1.79 -0.90
N ASP A 88 -22.77 -2.83 -1.41
CA ASP A 88 -23.41 -2.85 -2.73
C ASP A 88 -22.43 -2.48 -3.87
N GLY A 89 -21.22 -3.04 -3.82
CA GLY A 89 -20.17 -2.83 -4.81
C GLY A 89 -19.47 -1.48 -4.74
N ARG A 90 -19.78 -0.62 -3.76
CA ARG A 90 -19.21 0.72 -3.65
C ARG A 90 -17.84 0.76 -2.98
N ALA A 91 -17.48 -0.22 -2.15
CA ALA A 91 -16.20 -0.17 -1.45
C ALA A 91 -15.01 -0.36 -2.40
N LEU A 92 -13.97 0.45 -2.18
CA LEU A 92 -12.65 0.21 -2.74
C LEU A 92 -11.89 -0.73 -1.80
N VAL A 93 -11.61 -1.95 -2.27
CA VAL A 93 -11.03 -3.01 -1.45
C VAL A 93 -9.63 -3.38 -1.95
N ALA A 94 -8.69 -3.45 -1.02
CA ALA A 94 -7.35 -4.00 -1.25
C ALA A 94 -6.95 -4.90 -0.07
N THR A 95 -6.37 -6.06 -0.35
CA THR A 95 -6.08 -7.10 0.64
C THR A 95 -4.59 -7.37 0.77
N GLY A 96 -4.17 -7.97 1.88
CA GLY A 96 -2.76 -8.32 2.09
C GLY A 96 -2.29 -9.56 1.32
N SER A 97 -3.22 -10.43 0.94
CA SER A 97 -3.02 -11.66 0.15
C SER A 97 -3.92 -11.63 -1.09
N PRO A 98 -3.62 -12.40 -2.15
CA PRO A 98 -4.42 -12.40 -3.37
C PRO A 98 -5.81 -13.03 -3.15
N PHE A 99 -6.82 -12.49 -3.84
CA PHE A 99 -8.17 -13.03 -3.92
C PHE A 99 -8.64 -13.04 -5.38
N PRO A 100 -9.53 -13.98 -5.76
CA PRO A 100 -10.18 -13.90 -7.06
C PRO A 100 -11.08 -12.65 -7.15
N PRO A 101 -11.35 -12.14 -8.36
CA PRO A 101 -12.35 -11.09 -8.56
C PRO A 101 -13.72 -11.45 -7.99
N VAL A 102 -14.44 -10.46 -7.49
CA VAL A 102 -15.79 -10.63 -6.90
C VAL A 102 -16.84 -10.29 -7.95
N LYS A 103 -17.80 -11.20 -8.17
CA LYS A 103 -18.95 -10.95 -9.04
C LYS A 103 -20.09 -10.28 -8.26
N HIS A 104 -20.49 -9.09 -8.66
CA HIS A 104 -21.57 -8.32 -8.01
C HIS A 104 -22.39 -7.55 -9.04
N ASN A 105 -23.72 -7.70 -9.03
CA ASN A 105 -24.65 -7.01 -9.94
C ASN A 105 -24.24 -7.04 -11.43
N GLY A 106 -23.76 -8.20 -11.91
CA GLY A 106 -23.33 -8.38 -13.30
C GLY A 106 -21.95 -7.80 -13.63
N ARG A 107 -21.25 -7.23 -12.66
CA ARG A 107 -19.87 -6.74 -12.78
C ARG A 107 -18.91 -7.72 -12.13
N GLU A 108 -17.67 -7.72 -12.62
CA GLU A 108 -16.54 -8.40 -12.00
C GLU A 108 -15.60 -7.34 -11.43
N ILE A 109 -15.43 -7.34 -10.10
CA ILE A 109 -14.68 -6.35 -9.37
C ILE A 109 -13.34 -6.97 -8.96
N GLU A 110 -12.26 -6.43 -9.49
CA GLU A 110 -10.89 -6.85 -9.15
C GLU A 110 -10.57 -6.48 -7.70
N VAL A 111 -9.95 -7.41 -6.96
CA VAL A 111 -9.46 -7.17 -5.61
C VAL A 111 -7.96 -6.98 -5.67
N ALA A 112 -7.50 -5.77 -5.36
CA ALA A 112 -6.08 -5.45 -5.43
C ALA A 112 -5.31 -6.13 -4.29
N GLU A 113 -4.13 -6.67 -4.57
CA GLU A 113 -3.23 -7.18 -3.55
C GLU A 113 -2.26 -6.06 -3.11
N CYS A 114 -2.52 -5.45 -1.96
CA CYS A 114 -1.68 -4.43 -1.34
C CYS A 114 -0.47 -5.07 -0.65
N ASN A 115 0.37 -5.75 -1.44
CA ASN A 115 1.57 -6.42 -0.97
C ASN A 115 2.78 -5.49 -1.05
N ASN A 116 3.66 -5.53 -0.06
CA ASN A 116 4.90 -4.76 -0.09
C ASN A 116 5.86 -5.21 -1.22
N SER A 117 5.63 -6.38 -1.82
CA SER A 117 6.42 -6.94 -2.92
C SER A 117 6.44 -6.08 -4.18
N VAL A 118 5.45 -5.21 -4.40
CA VAL A 118 5.48 -4.25 -5.51
C VAL A 118 6.24 -2.95 -5.18
N CYS A 119 6.68 -2.77 -3.93
CA CYS A 119 7.29 -1.53 -3.44
C CYS A 119 8.75 -1.71 -3.01
N PHE A 120 9.03 -2.64 -2.08
CA PHE A 120 10.38 -2.78 -1.50
C PHE A 120 11.47 -3.11 -2.52
N PRO A 121 11.24 -3.87 -3.62
CA PRO A 121 12.30 -4.13 -4.59
C PRO A 121 12.79 -2.86 -5.27
N GLY A 122 11.88 -1.93 -5.61
CA GLY A 122 12.25 -0.64 -6.19
C GLY A 122 13.00 0.26 -5.20
N ILE A 123 12.60 0.27 -3.92
CA ILE A 123 13.31 1.00 -2.86
C ILE A 123 14.74 0.46 -2.72
N GLY A 124 14.87 -0.87 -2.62
CA GLY A 124 16.16 -1.54 -2.50
C GLY A 124 17.05 -1.31 -3.72
N LEU A 125 16.49 -1.43 -4.94
CA LEU A 125 17.19 -1.15 -6.19
C LEU A 125 17.71 0.29 -6.20
N GLY A 126 16.85 1.27 -5.92
CA GLY A 126 17.25 2.68 -5.88
C GLY A 126 18.38 2.94 -4.89
N GLY A 127 18.25 2.42 -3.66
CA GLY A 127 19.27 2.58 -2.62
C GLY A 127 20.61 1.92 -2.96
N VAL A 128 20.59 0.73 -3.57
CA VAL A 128 21.81 0.02 -4.02
C VAL A 128 22.49 0.75 -5.16
N LEU A 129 21.73 1.16 -6.18
CA LEU A 129 22.29 1.79 -7.38
C LEU A 129 22.89 3.17 -7.07
N CYS A 130 22.18 4.03 -6.33
CA CYS A 130 22.74 5.34 -5.95
C CYS A 130 23.75 5.25 -4.79
N ARG A 131 23.92 4.06 -4.20
CA ARG A 131 24.79 3.82 -3.03
C ARG A 131 24.47 4.79 -1.89
N THR A 132 23.20 4.96 -1.56
CA THR A 132 22.84 5.92 -0.52
C THR A 132 23.35 5.48 0.86
N LYS A 133 23.86 6.44 1.65
CA LYS A 133 24.31 6.18 3.03
C LYS A 133 23.17 5.89 4.00
N LEU A 134 21.98 6.42 3.71
CA LEU A 134 20.84 6.39 4.60
C LEU A 134 19.54 6.49 3.80
N VAL A 135 18.65 5.52 3.97
CA VAL A 135 17.28 5.63 3.47
C VAL A 135 16.48 6.50 4.43
N THR A 136 15.99 7.64 3.94
CA THR A 136 15.22 8.61 4.74
C THR A 136 13.71 8.44 4.55
N ASP A 137 12.92 9.00 5.47
CA ASP A 137 11.46 9.06 5.32
C ASP A 137 11.05 9.77 4.02
N LYS A 138 11.80 10.79 3.57
CA LYS A 138 11.56 11.49 2.30
C LYS A 138 11.72 10.54 1.11
N MET A 139 12.71 9.65 1.13
CA MET A 139 12.88 8.62 0.09
C MET A 139 11.73 7.61 0.10
N LEU A 140 11.26 7.20 1.28
CA LEU A 140 10.11 6.30 1.40
C LEU A 140 8.83 6.96 0.87
N VAL A 141 8.63 8.25 1.16
CA VAL A 141 7.52 9.05 0.60
C VAL A 141 7.64 9.16 -0.91
N ALA A 142 8.84 9.40 -1.46
CA ALA A 142 9.07 9.45 -2.90
C ALA A 142 8.75 8.10 -3.56
N ALA A 143 9.18 7.00 -2.94
CA ALA A 143 8.90 5.64 -3.41
C ALA A 143 7.40 5.32 -3.47
N VAL A 144 6.65 5.54 -2.38
CA VAL A 144 5.20 5.26 -2.37
C VAL A 144 4.41 6.22 -3.25
N THR A 145 4.92 7.44 -3.45
CA THR A 145 4.34 8.41 -4.41
C THR A 145 4.52 7.94 -5.85
N ALA A 146 5.69 7.38 -6.19
CA ALA A 146 5.93 6.77 -7.49
C ALA A 146 5.02 5.56 -7.71
N LEU A 147 4.90 4.66 -6.71
CA LEU A 147 3.97 3.53 -6.77
C LEU A 147 2.52 3.96 -6.98
N ALA A 148 2.06 4.99 -6.26
CA ALA A 148 0.68 5.48 -6.36
C ALA A 148 0.32 5.99 -7.76
N LYS A 149 1.29 6.57 -8.49
CA LYS A 149 1.08 7.02 -9.89
C LYS A 149 0.85 5.87 -10.85
N GLU A 150 1.35 4.68 -10.54
CA GLU A 150 1.19 3.47 -11.36
C GLU A 150 -0.11 2.71 -11.04
N ALA A 151 -0.88 3.13 -10.03
CA ALA A 151 -2.13 2.47 -9.68
C ALA A 151 -3.12 2.50 -10.86
N PRO A 152 -3.71 1.35 -11.25
CA PRO A 152 -4.73 1.30 -12.31
C PRO A 152 -5.90 2.27 -12.07
N ALA A 153 -6.26 2.49 -10.80
CA ALA A 153 -7.26 3.46 -10.37
C ALA A 153 -7.00 4.91 -10.82
N MET A 154 -5.75 5.27 -11.15
CA MET A 154 -5.39 6.60 -11.66
C MET A 154 -5.85 6.82 -13.11
N GLN A 155 -6.08 5.75 -13.87
CA GLN A 155 -6.57 5.80 -15.23
C GLN A 155 -8.08 5.55 -15.30
N ASP A 156 -8.55 4.58 -14.52
CA ASP A 156 -9.97 4.25 -14.38
C ASP A 156 -10.30 4.06 -12.90
N PRO A 157 -11.11 4.94 -12.29
CA PRO A 157 -11.46 4.86 -10.87
C PRO A 157 -12.09 3.54 -10.43
N GLU A 158 -12.62 2.72 -11.34
CA GLU A 158 -13.22 1.40 -11.07
C GLU A 158 -12.18 0.26 -11.07
N LYS A 159 -10.91 0.54 -11.39
CA LYS A 159 -9.81 -0.43 -11.37
C LYS A 159 -9.09 -0.51 -10.03
N ALA A 160 -8.19 -1.50 -9.93
CA ALA A 160 -7.42 -1.81 -8.73
C ALA A 160 -6.63 -0.60 -8.18
N LEU A 161 -6.55 -0.52 -6.85
CA LEU A 161 -5.86 0.55 -6.12
C LEU A 161 -4.33 0.48 -6.16
N VAL A 162 -3.78 -0.68 -6.51
CA VAL A 162 -2.34 -0.90 -6.63
C VAL A 162 -2.07 -1.77 -7.87
N PRO A 163 -0.90 -1.62 -8.52
CA PRO A 163 -0.50 -2.52 -9.60
C PRO A 163 -0.47 -3.98 -9.13
N GLY A 164 -0.77 -4.91 -10.04
CA GLY A 164 -0.59 -6.33 -9.78
C GLY A 164 0.90 -6.71 -9.65
N VAL A 165 1.18 -7.83 -8.99
CA VAL A 165 2.56 -8.30 -8.74
C VAL A 165 3.31 -8.62 -10.03
N GLU A 166 2.61 -8.92 -11.12
CA GLU A 166 3.17 -9.09 -12.46
C GLU A 166 3.81 -7.81 -13.01
N GLN A 167 3.39 -6.63 -12.52
CA GLN A 167 3.97 -5.33 -12.86
C GLN A 167 5.13 -4.93 -11.93
N ALA A 168 5.53 -5.79 -10.98
CA ALA A 168 6.55 -5.44 -9.99
C ALA A 168 7.87 -4.98 -10.63
N ARG A 169 8.30 -5.58 -11.75
CA ARG A 169 9.56 -5.21 -12.42
C ARG A 169 9.53 -3.79 -13.00
N PRO A 170 8.61 -3.42 -13.92
CA PRO A 170 8.53 -2.05 -14.43
C PRO A 170 8.21 -1.01 -13.35
N VAL A 171 7.36 -1.34 -12.38
CA VAL A 171 7.06 -0.45 -11.24
C VAL A 171 8.29 -0.21 -10.36
N SER A 172 9.11 -1.25 -10.14
CA SER A 172 10.35 -1.12 -9.37
C SER A 172 11.33 -0.15 -10.00
N VAL A 173 11.39 -0.05 -11.33
CA VAL A 173 12.20 0.95 -12.03
C VAL A 173 11.74 2.35 -11.66
N LYS A 174 10.44 2.64 -11.76
CA LYS A 174 9.88 3.97 -11.42
C LYS A 174 10.11 4.34 -9.96
N ILE A 175 9.94 3.39 -9.05
CA ILE A 175 10.23 3.58 -7.62
C ILE A 175 11.72 3.85 -7.40
N ALA A 176 12.60 3.06 -8.02
CA ALA A 176 14.04 3.23 -7.90
C ALA A 176 14.48 4.61 -8.39
N MET A 177 13.99 5.05 -9.56
CA MET A 177 14.23 6.40 -10.08
C MET A 177 13.83 7.47 -9.06
N ALA A 178 12.66 7.36 -8.44
CA ALA A 178 12.20 8.33 -7.44
C ALA A 178 13.08 8.36 -6.18
N VAL A 179 13.51 7.19 -5.70
CA VAL A 179 14.44 7.07 -4.56
C VAL A 179 15.80 7.67 -4.90
N ILE A 180 16.34 7.37 -6.09
CA ILE A 180 17.62 7.88 -6.57
C ILE A 180 17.58 9.41 -6.67
N ARG A 181 16.53 9.98 -7.28
CA ARG A 181 16.34 11.43 -7.36
C ARG A 181 16.35 12.09 -5.99
N CYS A 182 15.56 11.55 -5.06
CA CYS A 182 15.50 12.06 -3.69
C CYS A 182 16.87 11.96 -2.98
N ALA A 183 17.61 10.87 -3.18
CA ALA A 183 18.94 10.69 -2.60
C ALA A 183 19.97 11.67 -3.16
N VAL A 184 19.92 11.98 -4.45
CA VAL A 184 20.79 13.00 -5.06
C VAL A 184 20.43 14.39 -4.55
N GLU A 185 19.14 14.73 -4.51
CA GLU A 185 18.66 16.02 -4.00
C GLU A 185 19.06 16.26 -2.54
N ASP A 186 18.98 15.23 -1.69
CA ASP A 186 19.35 15.30 -0.28
C ASP A 186 20.87 15.20 -0.04
N GLY A 187 21.69 15.05 -1.10
CA GLY A 187 23.14 14.89 -0.99
C GLY A 187 23.58 13.59 -0.32
N LEU A 188 22.75 12.55 -0.39
CA LEU A 188 22.95 11.24 0.26
C LEU A 188 23.40 10.14 -0.72
N ALA A 189 23.34 10.38 -2.03
CA ALA A 189 23.85 9.46 -3.04
C ALA A 189 25.39 9.50 -3.14
N GLU A 190 26.04 8.34 -3.27
CA GLU A 190 27.50 8.21 -3.41
C GLU A 190 27.95 7.68 -4.77
N ALA A 191 27.04 7.17 -5.61
CA ALA A 191 27.38 6.83 -6.98
C ALA A 191 27.62 8.09 -7.81
N ALA A 192 28.62 8.05 -8.69
CA ALA A 192 28.95 9.13 -9.62
C ALA A 192 28.09 9.07 -10.88
N ASP A 193 27.98 10.21 -11.57
CA ASP A 193 27.40 10.33 -12.92
C ASP A 193 25.98 9.77 -13.06
N ILE A 194 25.15 9.94 -12.02
CA ILE A 194 23.73 9.55 -12.06
C ILE A 194 22.98 10.58 -12.94
N PRO A 195 22.35 10.16 -14.06
CA PRO A 195 21.72 11.09 -15.01
C PRO A 195 20.33 11.51 -14.56
N VAL A 196 20.22 12.15 -13.39
CA VAL A 196 18.91 12.56 -12.83
C VAL A 196 18.24 13.66 -13.65
N ASP A 197 18.92 14.38 -14.53
CA ASP A 197 18.30 15.48 -15.27
C ASP A 197 17.38 15.01 -16.42
N SER A 198 17.45 13.73 -16.80
CA SER A 198 16.63 13.14 -17.86
C SER A 198 15.92 11.88 -17.35
N ASP A 199 14.59 11.81 -17.51
CA ASP A 199 13.81 10.62 -17.13
C ASP A 199 14.17 9.40 -17.99
N GLU A 200 14.45 9.62 -19.28
CA GLU A 200 14.83 8.55 -20.22
C GLU A 200 16.20 7.99 -19.85
N GLU A 201 17.21 8.84 -19.66
CA GLU A 201 18.57 8.41 -19.30
C GLU A 201 18.60 7.75 -17.91
N LEU A 202 17.86 8.28 -16.93
CA LEU A 202 17.79 7.66 -15.62
C LEU A 202 17.10 6.30 -15.67
N GLN A 203 16.05 6.15 -16.49
CA GLN A 203 15.39 4.86 -16.67
C GLN A 203 16.34 3.84 -17.29
N GLU A 204 17.01 4.19 -18.39
CA GLU A 204 18.01 3.32 -19.04
C GLU A 204 19.15 2.96 -18.08
N TRP A 205 19.63 3.93 -17.31
CA TRP A 205 20.67 3.74 -16.30
C TRP A 205 20.23 2.72 -15.23
N VAL A 206 18.99 2.79 -14.74
CA VAL A 206 18.45 1.81 -13.79
C VAL A 206 18.29 0.43 -14.44
N GLU A 207 17.64 0.36 -15.61
CA GLU A 207 17.32 -0.90 -16.29
C GLU A 207 18.58 -1.68 -16.70
N ALA A 208 19.61 -0.99 -17.19
CA ALA A 208 20.89 -1.61 -17.58
C ALA A 208 21.61 -2.32 -16.43
N GLN A 209 21.28 -1.99 -15.18
CA GLN A 209 21.86 -2.56 -13.97
C GLN A 209 20.97 -3.62 -13.31
N MET A 210 19.76 -3.85 -13.84
CA MET A 210 18.88 -4.91 -13.36
C MET A 210 19.34 -6.27 -13.86
N TRP A 211 19.37 -7.25 -12.96
CA TRP A 211 19.72 -8.62 -13.35
C TRP A 211 18.62 -9.26 -14.21
N ASP A 212 19.05 -9.95 -15.27
CA ASP A 212 18.21 -10.75 -16.14
C ASP A 212 18.41 -12.25 -15.90
N PRO A 213 17.32 -13.03 -15.74
CA PRO A 213 17.36 -14.48 -15.54
C PRO A 213 17.66 -15.26 -16.82
N VAL A 214 18.68 -14.85 -17.57
CA VAL A 214 19.10 -15.48 -18.82
C VAL A 214 20.41 -16.23 -18.59
N TYR A 215 20.45 -17.51 -19.00
CA TYR A 215 21.67 -18.30 -18.93
C TYR A 215 22.82 -17.60 -19.66
N ARG A 216 23.96 -17.48 -18.97
CA ARG A 216 25.22 -17.03 -19.58
C ARG A 216 26.01 -18.25 -20.04
N PRO A 217 26.72 -18.17 -21.18
CA PRO A 217 27.57 -19.26 -21.63
C PRO A 217 28.69 -19.51 -20.60
N TYR A 218 28.93 -20.77 -20.25
CA TYR A 218 30.09 -21.13 -19.45
C TYR A 218 31.35 -21.01 -20.29
N VAL A 219 32.29 -20.19 -19.83
CA VAL A 219 33.65 -20.15 -20.38
C VAL A 219 34.51 -21.00 -19.45
N ARG A 220 35.25 -21.98 -20.00
CA ARG A 220 36.24 -22.71 -19.20
C ARG A 220 37.37 -21.75 -18.84
N PRO A 221 37.81 -21.71 -17.56
CA PRO A 221 38.91 -20.86 -17.13
C PRO A 221 40.22 -21.22 -17.83
#